data_AF-A0A6J7QUN5-F1
#
_entry.id   AF-A0A6J7QUN5-F1
#
_cell.length_a   1.000
_cell.length_b   1.000
_cell.length_c   1.000
_cell.angle_alpha   90.00
_cell.angle_beta   90.00
_cell.angle_gamma   90.00
#
_symmetry.space_group_name_H-M   'P 1'
#
loop_
_entity.id
_entity.type
_entity.pdbx_description
1 polymer ?
#
loop_
_entity_poly.entity_id
_entity_poly.type
_entity_poly.pdbx_seq_one_letter_code
_entity_poly.pdbx_strand_id
1 'polypeptide(L)'
;MIRTTKIVAVAASVAILVGGLTAPAAYAADPDPTATPSASADDTGKTADAAEDVVTPESRAKAAEQARLVREWGYARGFGAARDTKGAMLSLYRGKWFVKKADHRRRCILKRESRADYKAVSVGGEYRGAYQMSAPLMRGAAWMMMKEVRAEMGPKGVAIVKQLFKTSYHLWNRYWQDRSFWTIWAKGEGRRHWRSDVYNC
;
A
#
# COMPACT_ATOMS: atom_id res chain seq x y z
N MET A 1 48.61 29.92 -16.06
CA MET A 1 47.83 29.36 -17.17
C MET A 1 46.45 28.96 -16.65
N ILE A 2 45.43 29.77 -16.93
CA ILE A 2 44.06 29.55 -16.46
C ILE A 2 43.25 29.01 -17.65
N ARG A 3 42.78 27.77 -17.57
CA ARG A 3 41.90 27.15 -18.59
C ARG A 3 40.45 27.32 -18.17
N THR A 4 39.77 28.24 -18.84
CA THR A 4 38.32 28.45 -18.82
C THR A 4 37.64 27.39 -19.70
N THR A 5 36.65 26.69 -19.18
CA THR A 5 35.76 25.81 -19.97
C THR A 5 34.35 26.37 -19.90
N LYS A 6 33.82 26.84 -21.04
CA LYS A 6 32.45 27.33 -21.17
C LYS A 6 31.51 26.13 -21.36
N ILE A 7 30.44 26.08 -20.58
CA ILE A 7 29.33 25.13 -20.74
C ILE A 7 28.27 25.79 -21.63
N VAL A 8 27.91 25.15 -22.74
CA VAL A 8 26.78 25.54 -23.60
C VAL A 8 25.56 24.75 -23.15
N ALA A 9 24.51 25.45 -22.73
CA ALA A 9 23.19 24.88 -22.43
C ALA A 9 22.31 24.95 -23.69
N VAL A 10 21.76 23.81 -24.11
CA VAL A 10 20.69 23.76 -25.13
C VAL A 10 19.40 23.41 -24.43
N ALA A 11 18.48 24.38 -24.37
CA ALA A 11 17.11 24.20 -23.94
C ALA A 11 16.26 23.80 -25.15
N ALA A 12 15.52 22.69 -25.05
CA ALA A 12 14.52 22.30 -26.03
C ALA A 12 13.14 22.34 -25.37
N SER A 13 12.34 23.34 -25.75
CA SER A 13 10.94 23.48 -25.41
C SER A 13 10.09 22.65 -26.38
N VAL A 14 9.22 21.79 -25.86
CA VAL A 14 8.17 21.13 -26.65
C VAL A 14 6.83 21.73 -26.23
N ALA A 15 6.21 22.49 -27.15
CA ALA A 15 4.82 22.91 -27.03
C ALA A 15 3.93 21.83 -27.66
N ILE A 16 2.96 21.33 -26.90
CA ILE A 16 1.90 20.44 -27.40
C ILE A 16 0.61 21.25 -27.49
N LEU A 17 0.17 21.48 -28.72
CA LEU A 17 -1.18 21.92 -29.09
C LEU A 17 -2.01 20.66 -29.36
N VAL A 18 -3.10 20.45 -28.61
CA VAL A 18 -4.18 19.54 -29.03
C VAL A 18 -5.49 20.32 -28.92
N GLY A 19 -6.10 20.54 -30.09
CA GLY A 19 -7.37 21.22 -30.26
C GLY A 19 -8.55 20.39 -29.76
N GLY A 20 -9.58 21.11 -29.31
CA GLY A 20 -10.89 20.56 -29.03
C GLY A 20 -11.72 20.40 -30.30
N LEU A 21 -12.54 19.36 -30.33
CA LEU A 21 -13.73 19.23 -31.17
C LEU A 21 -14.80 18.53 -30.34
N THR A 22 -15.89 19.26 -30.09
CA THR A 22 -17.15 18.80 -29.50
C THR A 22 -17.97 18.09 -30.58
N ALA A 23 -18.55 16.93 -30.26
CA ALA A 23 -19.56 16.25 -31.07
C ALA A 23 -20.91 16.27 -30.33
N PRO A 24 -22.04 16.50 -31.03
CA PRO A 24 -23.36 16.58 -30.42
C PRO A 24 -23.97 15.19 -30.16
N ALA A 25 -24.85 15.16 -29.15
CA ALA A 25 -25.68 14.03 -28.78
C ALA A 25 -26.68 13.69 -29.89
N ALA A 26 -26.73 12.43 -30.29
CA ALA A 26 -27.81 11.85 -31.08
C ALA A 26 -28.59 10.87 -30.20
N TYR A 27 -29.90 11.12 -30.10
CA TYR A 27 -30.89 10.21 -29.54
C TYR A 27 -30.81 8.82 -30.20
N ALA A 28 -30.65 7.78 -29.38
CA ALA A 28 -30.96 6.41 -29.78
C ALA A 28 -32.41 6.12 -29.40
N ALA A 29 -33.21 5.79 -30.41
CA ALA A 29 -34.55 5.24 -30.26
C ALA A 29 -34.47 3.76 -29.85
N ASP A 30 -35.37 3.34 -28.95
CA ASP A 30 -35.57 1.96 -28.54
C ASP A 30 -36.12 1.09 -29.69
N PRO A 31 -35.69 -0.18 -29.81
CA PRO A 31 -36.47 -1.19 -30.51
C PRO A 31 -37.20 -2.15 -29.55
N ASP A 32 -38.49 -2.29 -29.82
CA ASP A 32 -39.51 -3.17 -29.24
C ASP A 32 -39.16 -4.69 -29.36
N PRO A 33 -39.51 -5.57 -28.39
CA PRO A 33 -39.05 -6.94 -28.35
C PRO A 33 -40.15 -7.92 -28.80
N THR A 34 -40.20 -8.26 -30.10
CA THR A 34 -40.91 -9.48 -30.55
C THR A 34 -40.43 -9.91 -31.93
N ALA A 35 -39.51 -10.87 -31.97
CA ALA A 35 -39.34 -11.75 -33.12
C ALA A 35 -38.57 -13.02 -32.71
N THR A 36 -39.24 -14.16 -32.72
CA THR A 36 -38.64 -15.48 -32.91
C THR A 36 -39.28 -16.03 -34.19
N PRO A 37 -38.50 -16.63 -35.09
CA PRO A 37 -38.62 -18.09 -35.21
C PRO A 37 -37.34 -18.85 -35.57
N SER A 38 -37.34 -20.10 -35.08
CA SER A 38 -36.88 -21.35 -35.67
C SER A 38 -35.42 -21.61 -36.09
N ALA A 39 -35.00 -22.80 -35.65
CA ALA A 39 -33.72 -23.47 -35.81
C ALA A 39 -33.48 -24.04 -37.22
N SER A 40 -32.19 -24.22 -37.54
CA SER A 40 -31.66 -25.34 -38.32
C SER A 40 -30.22 -25.65 -37.87
N ALA A 41 -29.97 -26.92 -37.56
CA ALA A 41 -28.64 -27.55 -37.51
C ALA A 41 -27.98 -27.49 -38.91
N ASP A 42 -26.68 -27.56 -39.15
CA ASP A 42 -25.56 -28.33 -38.59
C ASP A 42 -24.26 -27.57 -38.93
N ASP A 43 -23.18 -27.81 -38.19
CA ASP A 43 -21.90 -28.33 -38.72
C ASP A 43 -20.72 -28.09 -37.75
N THR A 44 -20.29 -29.22 -37.22
CA THR A 44 -19.03 -29.57 -36.57
C THR A 44 -17.83 -28.63 -36.75
N GLY A 45 -17.34 -28.10 -35.62
CA GLY A 45 -16.10 -27.32 -35.58
C GLY A 45 -15.44 -27.26 -34.20
N LYS A 46 -14.98 -28.41 -33.69
CA LYS A 46 -13.85 -28.55 -32.74
C LYS A 46 -13.75 -27.47 -31.66
N THR A 47 -14.59 -27.55 -30.63
CA THR A 47 -14.27 -26.96 -29.34
C THR A 47 -13.16 -27.80 -28.72
N ALA A 48 -11.92 -27.31 -28.81
CA ALA A 48 -10.93 -27.68 -27.82
C ALA A 48 -11.61 -27.46 -26.46
N ASP A 49 -11.61 -28.50 -25.62
CA ASP A 49 -12.00 -28.38 -24.22
C ASP A 49 -11.19 -27.24 -23.61
N ALA A 50 -11.80 -26.05 -23.59
CA ALA A 50 -11.46 -25.01 -22.67
C ALA A 50 -11.79 -25.65 -21.33
N ALA A 51 -10.77 -26.23 -20.68
CA ALA A 51 -10.84 -26.55 -19.28
C ALA A 51 -11.35 -25.27 -18.61
N GLU A 52 -12.64 -25.26 -18.24
CA GLU A 52 -13.16 -24.26 -17.33
C GLU A 52 -12.21 -24.30 -16.14
N ASP A 53 -11.46 -23.22 -15.95
CA ASP A 53 -10.60 -23.05 -14.80
C ASP A 53 -11.53 -23.10 -13.58
N VAL A 54 -11.68 -24.30 -13.00
CA VAL A 54 -12.48 -24.50 -11.80
C VAL A 54 -11.81 -23.66 -10.73
N VAL A 55 -12.38 -22.48 -10.48
CA VAL A 55 -11.87 -21.52 -9.52
C VAL A 55 -12.00 -22.10 -8.11
N THR A 56 -10.96 -22.82 -7.70
CA THR A 56 -10.90 -23.44 -6.39
C THR A 56 -10.79 -22.38 -5.28
N PRO A 57 -11.19 -22.70 -4.04
CA PRO A 57 -10.90 -21.83 -2.90
C PRO A 57 -9.39 -21.53 -2.76
N GLU A 58 -8.52 -22.47 -3.12
CA GLU A 58 -7.08 -22.29 -3.06
C GLU A 58 -6.56 -21.31 -4.11
N SER A 59 -7.00 -21.41 -5.37
CA SER A 59 -6.59 -20.47 -6.42
C SER A 59 -7.08 -19.05 -6.11
N ARG A 60 -8.28 -18.89 -5.55
CA ARG A 60 -8.78 -17.60 -5.04
C ARG A 60 -7.94 -17.04 -3.91
N ALA A 61 -7.54 -17.87 -2.95
CA ALA A 61 -6.70 -17.44 -1.84
C ALA A 61 -5.31 -16.98 -2.34
N LYS A 62 -4.69 -17.73 -3.26
CA LYS A 62 -3.43 -17.35 -3.90
C LYS A 62 -3.54 -16.05 -4.68
N ALA A 63 -4.60 -15.88 -5.46
CA ALA A 63 -4.85 -14.63 -6.20
C ALA A 63 -5.06 -13.43 -5.26
N ALA A 64 -5.82 -13.61 -4.18
CA ALA A 64 -6.04 -12.57 -3.18
C ALA A 64 -4.73 -12.18 -2.45
N GLU A 65 -3.89 -13.16 -2.13
CA GLU A 65 -2.57 -12.94 -1.55
C GLU A 65 -1.66 -12.20 -2.52
N GLN A 66 -1.59 -12.62 -3.78
CA GLN A 66 -0.79 -11.93 -4.79
C GLN A 66 -1.25 -10.49 -4.98
N ALA A 67 -2.57 -10.25 -5.03
CA ALA A 67 -3.14 -8.91 -5.11
C ALA A 67 -2.79 -8.05 -3.86
N ARG A 68 -2.75 -8.65 -2.66
CA ARG A 68 -2.26 -7.98 -1.44
C ARG A 68 -0.80 -7.58 -1.61
N LEU A 69 0.07 -8.53 -1.98
CA LEU A 69 1.51 -8.30 -2.12
C LEU A 69 1.81 -7.20 -3.14
N VAL A 70 1.11 -7.17 -4.28
CA VAL A 70 1.26 -6.12 -5.29
C VAL A 70 0.89 -4.73 -4.72
N ARG A 71 -0.24 -4.61 -4.01
CA ARG A 71 -0.64 -3.34 -3.38
C ARG A 71 0.35 -2.90 -2.32
N GLU A 72 0.73 -3.81 -1.42
CA GLU A 72 1.68 -3.52 -0.35
C GLU A 72 3.07 -3.17 -0.88
N TRP A 73 3.50 -3.77 -2.00
CA TRP A 73 4.74 -3.40 -2.68
C TRP A 73 4.71 -1.97 -3.25
N GLY A 74 3.54 -1.52 -3.74
CA GLY A 74 3.31 -0.12 -4.07
C GLY A 74 3.50 0.80 -2.86
N TYR A 75 2.84 0.46 -1.74
CA TYR A 75 2.92 1.24 -0.51
C TYR A 75 4.33 1.26 0.12
N ALA A 76 5.03 0.12 0.10
CA ALA A 76 6.40 -0.01 0.58
C ALA A 76 7.37 0.97 -0.09
N ARG A 77 7.14 1.26 -1.37
CA ARG A 77 7.91 2.24 -2.16
C ARG A 77 7.39 3.67 -2.05
N GLY A 78 6.36 3.93 -1.25
CA GLY A 78 5.81 5.27 -1.01
C GLY A 78 4.79 5.74 -2.06
N PHE A 79 4.16 4.83 -2.80
CA PHE A 79 3.08 5.17 -3.74
C PHE A 79 1.70 5.18 -3.07
N GLY A 80 0.75 5.90 -3.68
CA GLY A 80 -0.65 5.96 -3.25
C GLY A 80 -0.82 6.44 -1.80
N ALA A 81 -1.69 5.77 -1.06
CA ALA A 81 -2.05 6.10 0.34
C ALA A 81 -0.87 6.06 1.33
N ALA A 82 0.29 5.53 0.94
CA ALA A 82 1.51 5.59 1.76
C ALA A 82 2.07 7.02 1.91
N ARG A 83 1.63 7.95 1.04
CA ARG A 83 1.96 9.39 1.09
C ARG A 83 1.16 10.14 2.15
N ASP A 84 0.04 9.58 2.60
CA ASP A 84 -0.78 10.21 3.63
C ASP A 84 -0.01 10.29 4.94
N THR A 85 0.10 11.50 5.48
CA THR A 85 0.87 11.76 6.71
C THR A 85 0.00 12.04 7.93
N LYS A 86 -1.32 12.22 7.75
CA LYS A 86 -2.25 12.63 8.79
C LYS A 86 -3.50 11.76 8.76
N GLY A 87 -4.12 11.59 9.93
CA GLY A 87 -5.43 10.96 10.08
C GLY A 87 -5.36 9.51 10.56
N ALA A 88 -6.38 9.12 11.33
CA ALA A 88 -6.49 7.78 11.90
C ALA A 88 -7.12 6.81 10.88
N MET A 89 -6.42 6.61 9.77
CA MET A 89 -6.87 5.80 8.64
C MET A 89 -6.67 4.30 8.90
N LEU A 90 -7.25 3.43 8.08
CA LEU A 90 -7.05 1.97 8.17
C LEU A 90 -5.59 1.57 7.92
N SER A 91 -5.14 0.45 8.47
CA SER A 91 -3.78 -0.04 8.22
C SER A 91 -3.54 -0.32 6.73
N LEU A 92 -2.41 0.16 6.19
CA LEU A 92 -1.94 -0.22 4.85
C LEU A 92 -1.30 -1.61 4.82
N TYR A 93 -0.77 -2.08 5.96
CA TYR A 93 -0.26 -3.44 6.11
C TYR A 93 -1.40 -4.41 6.42
N ARG A 94 -1.44 -5.52 5.68
CA ARG A 94 -2.44 -6.60 5.78
C ARG A 94 -1.81 -7.99 5.89
N GLY A 95 -0.51 -8.08 6.20
CA GLY A 95 0.21 -9.34 6.31
C GLY A 95 -0.05 -10.11 7.61
N LYS A 96 0.84 -11.07 7.92
CA LYS A 96 0.66 -12.09 8.96
C LYS A 96 0.24 -11.55 10.32
N TRP A 97 0.74 -10.38 10.70
CA TRP A 97 0.52 -9.81 12.02
C TRP A 97 -0.71 -8.91 12.12
N PHE A 98 -1.34 -8.59 10.99
CA PHE A 98 -2.51 -7.73 10.94
C PHE A 98 -3.73 -8.43 11.57
N VAL A 99 -4.40 -7.75 12.50
CA VAL A 99 -5.64 -8.25 13.11
C VAL A 99 -6.78 -7.26 12.85
N LYS A 100 -7.66 -7.60 11.90
CA LYS A 100 -8.80 -6.72 11.50
C LYS A 100 -9.62 -6.23 12.69
N LYS A 101 -9.97 -7.13 13.61
CA LYS A 101 -10.77 -6.80 14.80
C LYS A 101 -10.05 -5.83 15.75
N ALA A 102 -8.72 -5.74 15.72
CA ALA A 102 -7.94 -4.85 16.58
C ALA A 102 -7.55 -3.52 15.91
N ASP A 103 -7.87 -3.31 14.63
CA ASP A 103 -7.46 -2.08 13.91
C ASP A 103 -8.12 -0.82 14.49
N HIS A 104 -9.27 -0.94 15.16
CA HIS A 104 -9.85 0.17 15.92
C HIS A 104 -8.94 0.60 17.10
N ARG A 105 -8.33 -0.35 17.81
CA ARG A 105 -7.38 -0.06 18.91
C ARG A 105 -6.13 0.61 18.37
N ARG A 106 -5.58 0.12 17.26
CA ARG A 106 -4.45 0.76 16.59
C ARG A 106 -4.75 2.23 16.27
N ARG A 107 -5.93 2.52 15.71
CA ARG A 107 -6.35 3.90 15.40
C ARG A 107 -6.52 4.76 16.66
N CYS A 108 -7.04 4.18 17.76
CA CYS A 108 -7.11 4.84 19.06
C CYS A 108 -5.70 5.23 19.56
N ILE A 109 -4.76 4.28 19.53
CA ILE A 109 -3.35 4.51 19.89
C ILE A 109 -2.76 5.61 19.00
N LEU A 110 -2.94 5.53 17.68
CA LEU A 110 -2.45 6.55 16.73
C LEU A 110 -2.91 7.97 17.11
N LYS A 111 -4.20 8.13 17.44
CA LYS A 111 -4.77 9.41 17.86
C LYS A 111 -4.20 9.89 19.20
N ARG A 112 -4.07 8.99 20.17
CA ARG A 112 -3.53 9.31 21.49
C ARG A 112 -2.07 9.72 21.43
N GLU A 113 -1.24 8.93 20.75
CA GLU A 113 0.21 9.09 20.73
C GLU A 113 0.64 10.34 19.94
N SER A 114 -0.02 10.63 18.82
CA SER A 114 0.48 11.63 17.87
C SER A 114 -0.59 12.55 17.27
N ARG A 115 -1.84 12.48 17.75
CA ARG A 115 -3.00 13.06 17.04
C ARG A 115 -3.11 12.53 15.60
N ALA A 116 -2.73 11.27 15.42
CA ALA A 116 -2.69 10.58 14.13
C ALA A 116 -1.77 11.27 13.10
N ASP A 117 -0.60 11.73 13.55
CA ASP A 117 0.41 12.34 12.70
C ASP A 117 1.62 11.43 12.53
N TYR A 118 1.80 10.92 11.32
CA TYR A 118 2.92 10.06 10.95
C TYR A 118 4.26 10.79 10.95
N LYS A 119 4.27 12.13 10.98
CA LYS A 119 5.47 12.97 11.06
C LYS A 119 5.74 13.49 12.47
N ALA A 120 4.93 13.13 13.47
CA ALA A 120 5.09 13.62 14.84
C ALA A 120 6.46 13.29 15.43
N VAL A 121 6.96 14.20 16.26
CA VAL A 121 8.15 14.05 17.08
C VAL A 121 7.81 14.58 18.45
N SER A 122 8.10 13.81 19.50
CA SER A 122 7.84 14.22 20.89
C SER A 122 8.66 15.44 21.27
N VAL A 123 8.24 16.13 22.32
CA VAL A 123 9.11 17.07 23.03
C VAL A 123 10.38 16.31 23.46
N GLY A 124 11.56 16.85 23.17
CA GLY A 124 12.86 16.18 23.38
C GLY A 124 13.29 15.19 22.29
N GLY A 125 12.43 14.85 21.32
CA GLY A 125 12.79 14.04 20.16
C GLY A 125 13.06 12.56 20.44
N GLU A 126 12.68 12.05 21.60
CA GLU A 126 12.85 10.65 21.98
C GLU A 126 11.90 9.72 21.21
N TYR A 127 10.64 10.13 21.07
CA TYR A 127 9.59 9.34 20.42
C TYR A 127 9.17 9.97 19.11
N ARG A 128 8.94 9.13 18.09
CA ARG A 128 8.78 9.58 16.70
C ARG A 128 7.65 8.83 16.02
N GLY A 129 7.07 9.47 15.00
CA GLY A 129 6.01 8.96 14.14
C GLY A 129 4.67 8.76 14.84
N ALA A 130 3.75 8.12 14.13
CA ALA A 130 2.34 8.04 14.53
C ALA A 130 2.11 7.25 15.82
N TYR A 131 3.02 6.30 16.08
CA TYR A 131 2.99 5.40 17.22
C TYR A 131 3.96 5.78 18.33
N GLN A 132 4.60 6.96 18.22
CA GLN A 132 5.59 7.47 19.17
C GLN A 132 6.61 6.39 19.57
N MET A 133 7.32 5.85 18.59
CA MET A 133 8.32 4.81 18.83
C MET A 133 9.68 5.42 19.17
N SER A 134 10.37 4.80 20.14
CA SER A 134 11.77 5.11 20.43
C SER A 134 12.71 4.51 19.38
N ALA A 135 13.92 5.06 19.27
CA ALA A 135 14.93 4.59 18.31
C ALA A 135 15.34 3.10 18.51
N PRO A 136 15.47 2.57 19.73
CA PRO A 136 15.70 1.14 19.93
C PRO A 136 14.52 0.28 19.45
N LEU A 137 13.29 0.67 19.77
CA LEU A 137 12.09 -0.09 19.41
C LEU A 137 11.88 -0.14 17.88
N MET A 138 12.10 0.98 17.17
CA MET A 138 12.01 0.97 15.70
C MET A 138 13.05 0.04 15.06
N ARG A 139 14.27 -0.01 15.58
CA ARG A 139 15.33 -0.90 15.06
C ARG A 139 15.00 -2.37 15.31
N GLY A 140 14.47 -2.68 16.50
CA GLY A 140 13.95 -4.02 16.81
C GLY A 140 12.84 -4.44 15.84
N ALA A 141 11.86 -3.56 15.58
CA ALA A 141 10.80 -3.83 14.63
C ALA A 141 11.32 -4.03 13.20
N ALA A 142 12.25 -3.18 12.73
CA ALA A 142 12.89 -3.33 11.43
C ALA A 142 13.56 -4.70 11.28
N TRP A 143 14.27 -5.16 12.32
CA TRP A 143 14.89 -6.48 12.35
C TRP A 143 13.87 -7.61 12.26
N MET A 144 12.80 -7.54 13.06
CA MET A 144 11.73 -8.54 13.05
C MET A 144 11.02 -8.65 11.68
N MET A 145 10.87 -7.52 10.96
CA MET A 145 10.23 -7.50 9.64
C MET A 145 11.07 -8.18 8.54
N MET A 146 12.39 -8.31 8.70
CA MET A 146 13.30 -8.75 7.63
C MET A 146 12.93 -10.09 7.00
N LYS A 147 12.54 -11.09 7.82
CA LYS A 147 12.21 -12.43 7.34
C LYS A 147 10.96 -12.42 6.46
N GLU A 148 9.90 -11.75 6.92
CA GLU A 148 8.63 -11.65 6.20
C GLU A 148 8.79 -10.80 4.93
N VAL A 149 9.47 -9.65 5.02
CA VAL A 149 9.75 -8.80 3.85
C VAL A 149 10.55 -9.54 2.78
N ARG A 150 11.53 -10.37 3.17
CA ARG A 150 12.28 -11.20 2.21
C ARG A 150 11.37 -12.16 1.47
N ALA A 151 10.42 -12.80 2.16
CA ALA A 151 9.49 -13.73 1.54
C ALA A 151 8.47 -13.02 0.63
N GLU A 152 7.97 -11.85 1.05
CA GLU A 152 6.90 -11.12 0.36
C GLU A 152 7.40 -10.23 -0.79
N MET A 153 8.59 -9.63 -0.64
CA MET A 153 9.09 -8.54 -1.51
C MET A 153 10.51 -8.80 -2.02
N GLY A 154 11.11 -9.93 -1.66
CA GLY A 154 12.44 -10.34 -2.11
C GLY A 154 13.57 -9.39 -1.67
N PRO A 155 14.72 -9.44 -2.36
CA PRO A 155 15.90 -8.63 -2.03
C PRO A 155 15.65 -7.12 -2.06
N LYS A 156 14.77 -6.64 -2.94
CA LYS A 156 14.44 -5.21 -3.04
C LYS A 156 13.72 -4.71 -1.79
N GLY A 157 12.76 -5.47 -1.25
CA GLY A 157 12.12 -5.14 0.02
C GLY A 157 13.12 -5.13 1.19
N VAL A 158 14.01 -6.12 1.24
CA VAL A 158 15.06 -6.20 2.26
C VAL A 158 15.97 -4.96 2.22
N ALA A 159 16.32 -4.46 1.03
CA ALA A 159 17.10 -3.24 0.89
C ALA A 159 16.38 -2.01 1.49
N ILE A 160 15.05 -1.92 1.31
CA ILE A 160 14.24 -0.86 1.94
C ILE A 160 14.33 -0.97 3.46
N VAL A 161 14.10 -2.15 4.03
CA VAL A 161 14.15 -2.35 5.50
C VAL A 161 15.54 -2.01 6.05
N LYS A 162 16.62 -2.40 5.36
CA LYS A 162 18.00 -2.00 5.71
C LYS A 162 18.17 -0.49 5.76
N GLN A 163 17.50 0.26 4.88
CA GLN A 163 17.50 1.72 4.91
C GLN A 163 16.68 2.26 6.09
N LEU A 164 15.56 1.63 6.43
CA LEU A 164 14.73 2.00 7.58
C LEU A 164 15.51 1.94 8.90
N PHE A 165 16.44 0.99 9.08
CA PHE A 165 17.30 0.94 10.28
C PHE A 165 18.07 2.23 10.55
N LYS A 166 18.43 2.95 9.49
CA LYS A 166 19.22 4.19 9.53
C LYS A 166 18.35 5.44 9.50
N THR A 167 17.05 5.26 9.29
CA THR A 167 16.11 6.35 9.05
C THR A 167 15.27 6.56 10.31
N SER A 168 15.19 7.80 10.80
CA SER A 168 14.33 8.13 11.93
C SER A 168 12.87 7.76 11.65
N TYR A 169 12.16 7.22 12.65
CA TYR A 169 10.84 6.60 12.45
C TYR A 169 9.77 7.52 11.84
N HIS A 170 9.72 8.81 12.22
CA HIS A 170 8.81 9.79 11.61
C HIS A 170 9.04 10.01 10.09
N LEU A 171 10.21 9.65 9.56
CA LEU A 171 10.50 9.71 8.12
C LEU A 171 10.04 8.47 7.37
N TRP A 172 9.72 7.38 8.08
CA TRP A 172 9.14 6.19 7.46
C TRP A 172 7.78 6.56 6.87
N ASN A 173 7.47 6.03 5.69
CA ASN A 173 6.14 6.18 5.13
C ASN A 173 5.10 5.44 5.99
N ARG A 174 3.82 5.76 5.79
CA ARG A 174 2.73 5.19 6.59
C ARG A 174 2.69 3.67 6.58
N TYR A 175 3.01 3.04 5.44
CA TYR A 175 3.03 1.58 5.33
C TYR A 175 4.04 0.94 6.28
N TRP A 176 5.27 1.45 6.31
CA TRP A 176 6.30 0.90 7.19
C TRP A 176 6.02 1.16 8.66
N GLN A 177 5.42 2.32 8.99
CA GLN A 177 4.97 2.57 10.35
C GLN A 177 3.85 1.59 10.76
N ASP A 178 2.80 1.43 9.94
CA ASP A 178 1.72 0.48 10.20
C ASP A 178 2.23 -0.96 10.31
N ARG A 179 3.11 -1.39 9.40
CA ARG A 179 3.72 -2.73 9.43
C ARG A 179 4.48 -2.95 10.73
N SER A 180 5.33 -2.00 11.13
CA SER A 180 6.11 -2.12 12.36
C SER A 180 5.23 -2.18 13.62
N PHE A 181 4.13 -1.42 13.67
CA PHE A 181 3.16 -1.51 14.75
C PHE A 181 2.60 -2.94 14.84
N TRP A 182 2.12 -3.50 13.72
CA TRP A 182 1.53 -4.84 13.74
C TRP A 182 2.56 -5.92 14.08
N THR A 183 3.79 -5.80 13.58
CA THR A 183 4.88 -6.70 13.93
C THR A 183 5.16 -6.70 15.43
N ILE A 184 5.17 -5.54 16.09
CA ILE A 184 5.34 -5.48 17.55
C ILE A 184 4.09 -5.94 18.27
N TRP A 185 2.90 -5.49 17.83
CA TRP A 185 1.63 -5.86 18.43
C TRP A 185 1.49 -7.38 18.51
N ALA A 186 1.93 -8.11 17.48
CA ALA A 186 2.08 -9.56 17.48
C ALA A 186 0.81 -10.26 18.01
N LYS A 187 -0.33 -9.99 17.36
CA LYS A 187 -1.66 -10.50 17.77
C LYS A 187 -2.10 -10.15 19.21
N GLY A 188 -1.48 -9.14 19.83
CA GLY A 188 -1.82 -8.62 21.15
C GLY A 188 -0.75 -8.85 22.22
N GLU A 189 0.27 -9.66 21.95
CA GLU A 189 1.37 -9.93 22.87
C GLU A 189 2.18 -8.65 23.18
N GLY A 190 2.39 -7.79 22.19
CA GLY A 190 3.12 -6.54 22.33
C GLY A 190 2.30 -5.35 22.82
N ARG A 191 1.04 -5.52 23.22
CA ARG A 191 0.15 -4.40 23.61
C ARG A 191 0.71 -3.51 24.70
N ARG A 192 1.57 -4.05 25.57
CA ARG A 192 2.21 -3.32 26.68
C ARG A 192 3.08 -2.15 26.24
N HIS A 193 3.55 -2.13 25.00
CA HIS A 193 4.32 -1.00 24.45
C HIS A 193 3.49 0.28 24.32
N TRP A 194 2.16 0.16 24.33
CA TRP A 194 1.22 1.29 24.22
C TRP A 194 0.16 1.25 25.32
N ARG A 195 0.50 0.70 26.49
CA ARG A 195 -0.35 0.86 27.67
C ARG A 195 -0.22 2.28 28.19
N SER A 196 -1.35 2.92 28.41
CA SER A 196 -1.46 4.18 29.14
C SER A 196 -2.66 4.06 30.06
N ASP A 197 -2.50 4.52 31.30
CA ASP A 197 -3.55 4.50 32.33
C ASP A 197 -4.59 5.61 32.12
N VAL A 198 -4.35 6.54 31.20
CA VAL A 198 -5.15 7.76 31.00
C VAL A 198 -6.20 7.60 29.88
N TYR A 199 -5.94 6.76 28.88
CA TYR A 199 -6.85 6.54 27.75
C TYR A 199 -6.92 5.05 27.41
N ASN A 200 -8.11 4.47 27.61
CA ASN A 200 -8.39 3.07 27.32
C ASN A 200 -8.49 2.82 25.79
N CYS A 201 -7.34 2.50 25.18
CA CYS A 201 -7.23 1.68 23.98
C CYS A 201 -6.83 0.24 24.42
#